data_AF-A0AAW2SBR5-F1
#
_entry.id   AF-A0AAW2SBR5-F1
#
_cell.length_a   1.000
_cell.length_b   1.000
_cell.length_c   1.000
_cell.angle_alpha   90.00
_cell.angle_beta   90.00
_cell.angle_gamma   90.00
#
_symmetry.space_group_name_H-M   'P 1'
#
loop_
_entity.id
_entity.type
_entity.pdbx_description
1 polymer ?
#
loop_
_entity_poly.entity_id
_entity_poly.type
_entity_poly.pdbx_seq_one_letter_code
_entity_poly.pdbx_strand_id
1 'polypeptide(L)'
;MRTLFPSDSCKEPQLNAINPQSWLQVERGKLTKPAPRSPSSIESLIRVPEPRILPVYKPVDYVEVLAQVHEELEMCPPTERSNLYLLQYQVFKGLGEAKLMRRSLRSAWLKASCVYEKLVFGAWLKYEKQGEEIISDLLTSCGKCAKEFGAIDIASEFPAYETPSCSDMLKDNLLQRMVSFQIGDEKITCDRHEIARLSAPFHAMLNGCFTESSSDEIDLSENNISPSGLRAVSDFGKTGSLSEVPCSLLLEILVFANRFCCESLKDACDKKLASLVMSRQDAVELMEFALEQNSPVLAASCLQVFLHELPDSLNDKQVVQLLSGLDAQQRSIMVGNASFSLYSLLTEVVMDSDPSSDTAVLFLKQLVDCAGTSRQKMIAFHQLGCVRLFRKEYDKAEKMFKLL
;
A
#
# COMPACT_ATOMS: atom_id res chain seq x y z
N MET A 1 57.65 36.25 17.78
CA MET A 1 58.62 36.35 16.65
C MET A 1 58.52 35.05 15.85
N ARG A 2 58.07 35.15 14.57
CA ARG A 2 58.33 34.31 13.39
C ARG A 2 58.34 32.76 13.51
N THR A 3 57.30 32.09 13.00
CA THR A 3 57.18 31.34 11.69
C THR A 3 57.81 29.94 11.74
N LEU A 4 57.16 28.86 11.32
CA LEU A 4 56.82 28.52 9.92
C LEU A 4 55.74 27.42 9.85
N PHE A 5 54.82 27.56 8.89
CA PHE A 5 53.88 26.54 8.40
C PHE A 5 54.56 25.64 7.35
N PRO A 6 54.08 24.40 7.15
CA PRO A 6 54.10 23.76 5.85
C PRO A 6 52.71 23.80 5.20
N SER A 7 52.71 24.26 3.95
CA SER A 7 51.66 24.22 2.95
C SER A 7 51.83 22.98 2.08
N ASP A 8 50.75 22.22 1.84
CA ASP A 8 50.50 21.42 0.62
C ASP A 8 48.99 21.05 0.62
N SER A 9 48.18 21.69 -0.22
CA SER A 9 47.81 21.25 -1.58
C SER A 9 46.88 20.02 -1.61
N CYS A 10 45.58 20.23 -1.39
CA CYS A 10 44.53 19.35 -1.89
C CYS A 10 43.52 20.19 -2.68
N LYS A 11 43.41 19.91 -3.98
CA LYS A 11 42.47 20.54 -4.90
C LYS A 11 41.07 19.95 -4.67
N GLU A 12 40.14 20.75 -4.19
CA GLU A 12 38.70 20.44 -4.23
C GLU A 12 38.18 20.55 -5.67
N PRO A 13 37.34 19.61 -6.15
CA PRO A 13 36.55 19.84 -7.34
C PRO A 13 35.41 20.80 -6.99
N GLN A 14 35.36 21.96 -7.67
CA GLN A 14 34.26 22.92 -7.58
C GLN A 14 32.95 22.25 -8.02
N LEU A 15 32.14 21.81 -7.06
CA LEU A 15 30.74 21.51 -7.27
C LEU A 15 30.00 22.84 -7.47
N ASN A 16 29.38 22.99 -8.64
CA ASN A 16 28.49 24.09 -8.95
C ASN A 16 27.40 24.19 -7.87
N ALA A 17 27.49 25.22 -7.03
CA ALA A 17 26.43 25.58 -6.09
C ALA A 17 25.19 25.98 -6.89
N ILE A 18 24.15 25.15 -6.85
CA ILE A 18 22.83 25.47 -7.39
C ILE A 18 22.25 26.57 -6.49
N ASN A 19 22.18 27.80 -7.03
CA ASN A 19 21.59 28.95 -6.36
C ASN A 19 20.05 28.80 -6.31
N PRO A 20 19.42 28.70 -5.12
CA PRO A 20 17.98 28.42 -5.00
C PRO A 20 17.09 29.67 -5.15
N GLN A 21 17.60 30.81 -5.63
CA GLN A 21 16.81 32.04 -5.81
C GLN A 21 16.79 32.57 -7.25
N SER A 22 16.44 31.70 -8.20
CA SER A 22 16.35 32.06 -9.63
C SER A 22 15.02 32.72 -10.04
N TRP A 23 13.99 32.77 -9.19
CA TRP A 23 12.63 33.15 -9.63
C TRP A 23 12.28 34.63 -9.45
N LEU A 24 13.19 35.46 -8.94
CA LEU A 24 12.93 36.88 -8.65
C LEU A 24 14.03 37.86 -9.13
N GLN A 25 14.87 37.48 -10.11
CA GLN A 25 15.78 38.45 -10.73
C GLN A 25 15.08 39.18 -11.90
N VAL A 26 14.40 40.28 -11.59
CA VAL A 26 14.20 41.35 -12.57
C VAL A 26 15.56 42.00 -12.79
N GLU A 27 16.27 41.62 -13.86
CA GLU A 27 17.48 42.33 -14.27
C GLU A 27 17.12 43.78 -14.62
N ARG A 28 17.37 44.70 -13.67
CA ARG A 28 17.48 46.13 -14.00
C ARG A 28 18.70 46.30 -14.89
N GLY A 29 18.47 46.36 -16.20
CA GLY A 29 19.50 46.60 -17.21
C GLY A 29 20.38 47.79 -16.83
N LYS A 30 21.69 47.54 -16.74
CA LYS A 30 22.71 48.58 -16.64
C LYS A 30 22.86 49.25 -18.00
N LEU A 31 22.60 50.56 -18.06
CA LEU A 31 22.79 51.42 -19.23
C LEU A 31 24.27 51.46 -19.67
N THR A 32 24.57 50.90 -20.84
CA THR A 32 25.80 51.19 -21.59
C THR A 32 25.47 52.06 -22.81
N LYS A 33 26.33 53.06 -23.06
CA LYS A 33 26.20 54.12 -24.08
C LYS A 33 26.16 53.56 -25.53
N PRO A 34 25.54 54.27 -26.49
CA PRO A 34 25.21 53.74 -27.81
C PRO A 34 26.36 53.81 -28.82
N ALA A 35 26.48 52.77 -29.66
CA ALA A 35 27.20 52.80 -30.93
C ALA A 35 26.18 52.86 -32.10
N PRO A 36 26.52 53.46 -33.25
CA PRO A 36 25.54 53.80 -34.27
C PRO A 36 25.08 52.60 -35.11
N ARG A 37 23.78 52.67 -35.40
CA ARG A 37 22.86 51.78 -36.13
C ARG A 37 23.38 51.14 -37.43
N SER A 38 23.04 49.85 -37.59
CA SER A 38 22.65 49.23 -38.87
C SER A 38 21.19 48.75 -38.77
N PRO A 39 20.38 48.81 -39.86
CA PRO A 39 18.93 48.65 -39.77
C PRO A 39 18.44 47.21 -39.95
N SER A 40 17.23 46.97 -39.45
CA SER A 40 16.33 45.83 -39.65
C SER A 40 16.75 44.44 -39.16
N SER A 41 16.34 44.14 -37.92
CA SER A 41 15.63 42.89 -37.63
C SER A 41 14.60 43.15 -36.54
N ILE A 42 13.33 43.25 -36.93
CA ILE A 42 12.17 43.26 -36.00
C ILE A 42 11.92 41.85 -35.41
N GLU A 43 12.90 40.96 -35.49
CA GLU A 43 12.79 39.56 -35.10
C GLU A 43 13.65 39.26 -33.87
N SER A 44 13.51 40.08 -32.84
CA SER A 44 13.89 39.70 -31.47
C SER A 44 12.65 39.80 -30.57
N LEU A 45 11.57 39.14 -30.99
CA LEU A 45 10.59 38.66 -30.02
C LEU A 45 11.38 37.79 -29.05
N ILE A 46 11.56 38.27 -27.83
CA ILE A 46 12.01 37.46 -26.71
C ILE A 46 11.06 36.27 -26.68
N ARG A 47 11.49 35.12 -27.21
CA ARG A 47 10.76 33.86 -27.07
C ARG A 47 10.82 33.55 -25.59
N VAL A 48 9.79 33.97 -24.86
CA VAL A 48 9.56 33.53 -23.49
C VAL A 48 9.56 32.01 -23.58
N PRO A 49 10.52 31.31 -22.94
CA PRO A 49 10.54 29.86 -22.98
C PRO A 49 9.21 29.35 -22.44
N GLU A 50 8.55 28.47 -23.20
CA GLU A 50 7.29 27.89 -22.77
C GLU A 50 7.49 27.23 -21.40
N PRO A 51 6.62 27.53 -20.41
CA PRO A 51 6.74 26.95 -19.08
C PRO A 51 6.62 25.43 -19.20
N ARG A 52 7.57 24.70 -18.60
CA ARG A 52 7.55 23.24 -18.63
C ARG A 52 6.33 22.73 -17.88
N ILE A 53 5.57 21.83 -18.51
CA ILE A 53 4.53 21.06 -17.83
C ILE A 53 5.24 20.06 -16.91
N LEU A 54 4.98 20.17 -15.61
CA LEU A 54 5.61 19.34 -14.58
C LEU A 54 4.60 18.35 -14.00
N PRO A 55 5.01 17.12 -13.66
CA PRO A 55 4.14 16.08 -13.10
C PRO A 55 3.86 16.28 -11.61
N VAL A 56 3.69 17.53 -11.18
CA VAL A 56 3.37 17.91 -9.80
C VAL A 56 2.15 18.80 -9.79
N TYR A 57 1.36 18.72 -8.71
CA TYR A 57 0.16 19.53 -8.57
C TYR A 57 0.52 21.00 -8.30
N LYS A 58 0.21 21.89 -9.25
CA LYS A 58 0.44 23.33 -9.13
C LYS A 58 -0.89 24.08 -9.29
N PRO A 59 -1.65 24.30 -8.19
CA PRO A 59 -2.85 25.11 -8.26
C PRO A 59 -2.52 26.54 -8.70
N VAL A 60 -3.46 27.18 -9.40
CA VAL A 60 -3.34 28.59 -9.83
C VAL A 60 -3.27 29.52 -8.61
N ASP A 61 -4.14 29.26 -7.62
CA ASP A 61 -4.15 29.96 -6.35
C ASP A 61 -3.79 29.00 -5.20
N TYR A 62 -2.54 29.05 -4.77
CA TYR A 62 -2.07 28.26 -3.64
C TYR A 62 -2.71 28.69 -2.31
N VAL A 63 -3.02 29.98 -2.15
CA VAL A 63 -3.57 30.50 -0.90
C VAL A 63 -5.01 30.01 -0.73
N GLU A 64 -5.81 30.12 -1.78
CA GLU A 64 -7.19 29.63 -1.79
C GLU A 64 -7.25 28.13 -1.52
N VAL A 65 -6.46 27.32 -2.24
CA VAL A 65 -6.46 25.86 -2.06
C VAL A 65 -6.00 25.47 -0.66
N LEU A 66 -4.96 26.10 -0.11
CA LEU A 66 -4.51 25.82 1.26
C LEU A 66 -5.53 26.26 2.32
N ALA A 67 -6.22 27.38 2.10
CA ALA A 67 -7.30 27.83 2.98
C ALA A 67 -8.47 26.84 2.98
N GLN A 68 -8.91 26.38 1.81
CA GLN A 68 -9.95 25.34 1.68
C GLN A 68 -9.55 24.04 2.38
N VAL A 69 -8.32 23.57 2.19
CA VAL A 69 -7.82 22.37 2.88
C VAL A 69 -7.81 22.56 4.39
N HIS A 70 -7.44 23.75 4.88
CA HIS A 70 -7.47 24.04 6.32
C HIS A 70 -8.90 24.04 6.88
N GLU A 71 -9.85 24.70 6.22
CA GLU A 71 -11.25 24.71 6.61
C GLU A 71 -11.85 23.30 6.63
N GLU A 72 -11.56 22.49 5.62
CA GLU A 72 -11.99 21.09 5.57
C GLU A 72 -11.37 20.24 6.68
N LEU A 73 -10.10 20.46 7.02
CA LEU A 73 -9.45 19.74 8.12
C LEU A 73 -10.11 20.01 9.48
N GLU A 74 -10.63 21.22 9.70
CA GLU A 74 -11.37 21.59 10.91
C GLU A 74 -12.76 20.93 10.97
N MET A 75 -13.41 20.76 9.81
CA MET A 75 -14.81 20.30 9.72
C MET A 75 -14.97 18.80 9.46
N CYS A 76 -13.97 18.13 8.89
CA CYS A 76 -14.06 16.73 8.46
C CYS A 76 -14.00 15.74 9.63
N PRO A 77 -14.60 14.54 9.47
CA PRO A 77 -14.44 13.45 10.41
C PRO A 77 -12.98 12.97 10.45
N PRO A 78 -12.52 12.36 11.58
CA PRO A 78 -11.15 11.88 11.71
C PRO A 78 -10.69 10.93 10.60
N THR A 79 -11.59 10.16 10.02
CA THR A 79 -11.34 9.17 8.95
C THR A 79 -10.90 9.77 7.62
N GLU A 80 -11.17 11.06 7.38
CA GLU A 80 -10.86 11.72 6.10
C GLU A 80 -9.61 12.61 6.18
N ARG A 81 -9.12 12.87 7.40
CA ARG A 81 -8.01 13.80 7.65
C ARG A 81 -6.72 13.40 6.95
N SER A 82 -6.40 12.11 6.94
CA SER A 82 -5.22 11.55 6.28
C SER A 82 -5.14 11.97 4.81
N ASN A 83 -6.24 11.86 4.06
CA ASN A 83 -6.34 12.22 2.65
C ASN A 83 -6.21 13.73 2.41
N LEU A 84 -6.74 14.55 3.31
CA LEU A 84 -6.56 16.01 3.23
C LEU A 84 -5.10 16.42 3.48
N TYR A 85 -4.41 15.76 4.40
CA TYR A 85 -2.98 15.96 4.58
C TYR A 85 -2.14 15.46 3.39
N LEU A 86 -2.56 14.39 2.72
CA LEU A 86 -1.94 13.96 1.45
C LEU A 86 -2.14 15.00 0.34
N LEU A 87 -3.32 15.59 0.23
CA LEU A 87 -3.55 16.69 -0.72
C LEU A 87 -2.68 17.91 -0.38
N GLN A 88 -2.57 18.25 0.90
CA GLN A 88 -1.69 19.33 1.37
C GLN A 88 -0.21 19.05 1.03
N TYR A 89 0.23 17.80 1.17
CA TYR A 89 1.54 17.34 0.71
C TYR A 89 1.74 17.62 -0.79
N GLN A 90 0.77 17.29 -1.64
CA GLN A 90 0.86 17.52 -3.09
C GLN A 90 0.97 19.01 -3.44
N VAL A 91 0.25 19.88 -2.71
CA VAL A 91 0.34 21.34 -2.87
C VAL A 91 1.74 21.85 -2.51
N PHE A 92 2.28 21.44 -1.36
CA PHE A 92 3.62 21.85 -0.93
C PHE A 92 4.73 21.29 -1.83
N LYS A 93 4.55 20.08 -2.37
CA LYS A 93 5.43 19.52 -3.39
C LYS A 93 5.45 20.39 -4.65
N GLY A 94 4.29 20.86 -5.10
CA GLY A 94 4.17 21.80 -6.21
C GLY A 94 4.86 23.16 -5.97
N LEU A 95 4.89 23.62 -4.72
CA LEU A 95 5.61 24.84 -4.30
C LEU A 95 7.13 24.63 -4.17
N GLY A 96 7.60 23.39 -4.05
CA GLY A 96 8.99 23.09 -3.71
C GLY A 96 9.32 23.25 -2.22
N GLU A 97 8.31 23.26 -1.35
CA GLU A 97 8.47 23.44 0.11
C GLU A 97 8.69 22.10 0.83
N ALA A 98 9.90 21.54 0.71
CA ALA A 98 10.23 20.19 1.20
C ALA A 98 9.92 19.97 2.70
N LYS A 99 10.12 20.99 3.55
CA LYS A 99 9.86 20.88 4.99
C LYS A 99 8.36 20.77 5.30
N LEU A 100 7.55 21.58 4.62
CA LEU A 100 6.10 21.60 4.82
C LEU A 100 5.47 20.34 4.22
N MET A 101 5.94 19.94 3.04
CA MET A 101 5.59 18.68 2.39
C MET A 101 5.77 17.49 3.34
N ARG A 102 6.98 17.29 3.88
CA ARG A 102 7.25 16.18 4.82
C ARG A 102 6.43 16.27 6.10
N ARG A 103 6.16 17.48 6.60
CA ARG A 103 5.30 17.69 7.77
C ARG A 103 3.86 17.27 7.49
N SER A 104 3.32 17.62 6.32
CA SER A 104 1.98 17.18 5.90
C SER A 104 1.90 15.67 5.77
N LEU A 105 2.89 15.01 5.16
CA LEU A 105 2.92 13.55 5.08
C LEU A 105 2.96 12.89 6.46
N ARG A 106 3.74 13.46 7.41
CA ARG A 106 3.76 12.99 8.79
C ARG A 106 2.42 13.17 9.48
N SER A 107 1.74 14.30 9.24
CA SER A 107 0.38 14.51 9.72
C SER A 107 -0.62 13.53 9.11
N ALA A 108 -0.47 13.15 7.84
CA ALA A 108 -1.29 12.11 7.21
C ALA A 108 -1.13 10.77 7.93
N TRP A 109 0.12 10.36 8.23
CA TRP A 109 0.40 9.14 8.98
C TRP A 109 -0.15 9.17 10.42
N LEU A 110 0.05 10.27 11.16
CA LEU A 110 -0.47 10.42 12.53
C LEU A 110 -2.00 10.45 12.62
N LYS A 111 -2.67 10.79 11.51
CA LYS A 111 -4.12 10.86 11.40
C LYS A 111 -4.71 9.72 10.56
N ALA A 112 -3.89 8.73 10.21
CA ALA A 112 -4.34 7.52 9.55
C ALA A 112 -5.37 6.80 10.42
N SER A 113 -6.47 6.43 9.78
CA SER A 113 -7.65 5.83 10.42
C SER A 113 -7.61 4.30 10.39
N CYS A 114 -6.82 3.71 9.48
CA CYS A 114 -6.66 2.27 9.35
C CYS A 114 -5.19 1.86 9.19
N VAL A 115 -4.93 0.56 9.38
CA VAL A 115 -3.60 -0.03 9.23
C VAL A 115 -3.03 0.16 7.81
N TYR A 116 -3.87 0.10 6.78
CA TYR A 116 -3.46 0.28 5.40
C TYR A 116 -2.90 1.69 5.12
N GLU A 117 -3.55 2.73 5.66
CA GLU A 117 -3.06 4.11 5.55
C GLU A 117 -1.74 4.28 6.31
N LYS A 118 -1.65 3.74 7.54
CA LYS A 118 -0.41 3.77 8.33
C LYS A 118 0.74 3.09 7.57
N LEU A 119 0.45 1.96 6.91
CA LEU A 119 1.41 1.20 6.13
C LEU A 119 1.95 2.04 4.96
N VAL A 120 1.05 2.58 4.14
CA VAL A 120 1.41 3.38 2.96
C VAL A 120 2.16 4.65 3.35
N PHE A 121 1.63 5.45 4.29
CA PHE A 121 2.28 6.71 4.67
C PHE A 121 3.59 6.47 5.43
N GLY A 122 3.71 5.38 6.20
CA GLY A 122 4.95 5.00 6.85
C GLY A 122 6.06 4.68 5.84
N ALA A 123 5.72 3.89 4.82
CA ALA A 123 6.63 3.62 3.71
C ALA A 123 7.00 4.88 2.92
N TRP A 124 6.03 5.76 2.69
CA TRP A 124 6.27 7.05 2.02
C TRP A 124 7.24 7.94 2.81
N LEU A 125 7.05 8.04 4.13
CA LEU A 125 7.95 8.78 5.01
C LEU A 125 9.36 8.19 5.03
N LYS A 126 9.49 6.86 4.95
CA LYS A 126 10.78 6.18 4.83
C LYS A 126 11.46 6.56 3.51
N TYR A 127 10.75 6.44 2.39
CA TYR A 127 11.25 6.77 1.05
C TYR A 127 11.77 8.21 0.96
N GLU A 128 10.99 9.18 1.44
CA GLU A 128 11.35 10.61 1.48
C GLU A 128 12.60 10.95 2.32
N LYS A 129 13.02 10.02 3.19
CA LYS A 129 14.16 10.16 4.10
C LYS A 129 15.38 9.33 3.69
N GLN A 130 15.33 8.55 2.61
CA GLN A 130 16.46 7.71 2.15
C GLN A 130 17.75 8.49 1.84
N GLY A 131 17.68 9.81 1.60
CA GLY A 131 18.85 10.68 1.48
C GLY A 131 19.50 11.11 2.82
N GLU A 132 18.92 10.75 3.96
CA GLU A 132 19.35 11.15 5.31
C GLU A 132 19.84 9.95 6.17
N GLU A 133 20.11 8.81 5.54
CA GLU A 133 20.39 7.50 6.16
C GLU A 133 21.52 7.49 7.20
N ILE A 134 22.50 8.39 7.09
CA ILE A 134 23.59 8.56 8.07
C ILE A 134 23.05 8.92 9.46
N ILE A 135 21.83 9.47 9.55
CA ILE A 135 21.13 9.80 10.81
C ILE A 135 20.14 8.68 11.20
N SER A 136 19.69 7.84 10.25
CA SER A 136 18.72 6.77 10.50
C SER A 136 19.28 5.68 11.43
N ASP A 137 20.55 5.29 11.26
CA ASP A 137 21.25 4.34 12.14
C ASP A 137 21.47 4.91 13.56
N LEU A 138 21.50 6.23 13.71
CA LEU A 138 21.51 6.91 15.01
C LEU A 138 20.09 7.00 15.61
N LEU A 139 19.05 7.11 14.78
CA LEU A 139 17.66 7.26 15.21
C LEU A 139 16.95 5.94 15.51
N THR A 140 17.43 4.78 15.02
CA THR A 140 16.97 3.46 15.46
C THR A 140 17.25 3.22 16.96
N SER A 141 18.23 3.91 17.54
CA SER A 141 18.45 3.98 19.00
C SER A 141 17.44 4.88 19.74
N CYS A 142 16.67 5.70 19.02
CA CYS A 142 15.64 6.57 19.56
C CYS A 142 14.26 5.89 19.44
N GLY A 143 13.70 5.43 20.57
CA GLY A 143 12.41 4.71 20.60
C GLY A 143 11.19 5.44 20.01
N LYS A 144 11.31 6.73 19.67
CA LYS A 144 10.27 7.49 18.94
C LYS A 144 10.33 7.29 17.42
N CYS A 145 11.51 7.07 16.85
CA CYS A 145 11.70 6.86 15.41
C CYS A 145 11.52 5.39 15.02
N ALA A 146 11.90 4.45 15.89
CA ALA A 146 11.66 3.02 15.68
C ALA A 146 10.16 2.68 15.45
N LYS A 147 9.24 3.44 16.06
CA LYS A 147 7.78 3.29 15.85
C LYS A 147 7.26 3.92 14.56
N GLU A 148 7.97 4.88 13.97
CA GLU A 148 7.56 5.59 12.75
C GLU A 148 8.00 4.83 11.48
N PHE A 149 9.06 4.00 11.58
CA PHE A 149 9.66 3.29 10.44
C PHE A 149 9.76 1.77 10.58
N GLY A 150 9.42 1.24 11.76
CA GLY A 150 9.42 -0.20 11.99
C GLY A 150 8.29 -0.90 11.23
N ALA A 151 8.46 -2.20 10.98
CA ALA A 151 7.37 -3.04 10.52
C ALA A 151 6.19 -2.94 11.52
N ILE A 152 5.01 -2.65 10.98
CA ILE A 152 3.76 -2.69 11.73
C ILE A 152 3.38 -4.15 11.89
N ASP A 153 3.02 -4.57 13.10
CA ASP A 153 2.39 -5.86 13.31
C ASP A 153 0.96 -5.81 12.78
N ILE A 154 0.80 -6.16 11.50
CA ILE A 154 -0.47 -6.06 10.79
C ILE A 154 -1.51 -6.95 11.46
N ALA A 155 -1.13 -8.16 11.90
CA ALA A 155 -2.06 -9.11 12.49
C ALA A 155 -2.74 -8.60 13.76
N SER A 156 -2.06 -7.79 14.58
CA SER A 156 -2.64 -7.21 15.80
C SER A 156 -3.47 -5.94 15.58
N GLU A 157 -3.31 -5.27 14.43
CA GLU A 157 -4.11 -4.09 14.08
C GLU A 157 -5.47 -4.45 13.44
N PHE A 158 -5.64 -5.69 12.98
CA PHE A 158 -6.94 -6.19 12.52
C PHE A 158 -7.78 -6.68 13.70
N PRO A 159 -9.09 -6.39 13.74
CA PRO A 159 -9.97 -6.89 14.78
C PRO A 159 -9.96 -8.42 14.79
N ALA A 160 -9.86 -9.01 15.98
CA ALA A 160 -10.02 -10.45 16.11
C ALA A 160 -11.44 -10.85 15.70
N TYR A 161 -11.57 -11.94 14.97
CA TYR A 161 -12.89 -12.50 14.72
C TYR A 161 -13.44 -13.08 16.03
N GLU A 162 -14.50 -12.47 16.56
CA GLU A 162 -15.22 -13.01 17.70
C GLU A 162 -16.19 -14.07 17.20
N THR A 163 -15.97 -15.32 17.59
CA THR A 163 -16.93 -16.40 17.33
C THR A 163 -18.25 -16.03 17.97
N PRO A 164 -19.36 -15.93 17.21
CA PRO A 164 -20.67 -15.70 17.80
C PRO A 164 -20.94 -16.78 18.84
N SER A 165 -21.21 -16.36 20.08
CA SER A 165 -21.72 -17.23 21.12
C SER A 165 -23.04 -17.82 20.61
N CYS A 166 -23.01 -19.07 20.16
CA CYS A 166 -24.23 -19.80 19.88
C CYS A 166 -24.86 -20.08 21.26
N SER A 167 -25.82 -19.24 21.66
CA SER A 167 -26.62 -19.47 22.86
C SER A 167 -27.20 -20.88 22.79
N ASP A 168 -26.91 -21.67 23.82
CA ASP A 168 -27.38 -23.02 24.05
C ASP A 168 -28.80 -23.25 23.53
N MET A 169 -28.91 -23.88 22.37
CA MET A 169 -30.02 -24.78 22.09
C MET A 169 -29.54 -26.19 22.40
N LEU A 170 -29.21 -26.41 23.68
CA LEU A 170 -29.14 -27.74 24.28
C LEU A 170 -30.54 -28.34 24.26
N LYS A 171 -30.97 -28.81 23.09
CA LYS A 171 -31.77 -30.02 23.05
C LYS A 171 -30.77 -31.14 23.13
N ASP A 172 -30.62 -31.62 24.34
CA ASP A 172 -29.92 -32.82 24.78
C ASP A 172 -30.54 -34.05 24.08
N ASN A 173 -30.41 -34.08 22.75
CA ASN A 173 -30.73 -35.24 21.94
C ASN A 173 -29.43 -36.02 21.82
N LEU A 174 -29.55 -37.30 22.17
CA LEU A 174 -28.62 -38.42 22.19
C LEU A 174 -27.81 -38.67 20.88
N LEU A 175 -27.38 -37.61 20.18
CA LEU A 175 -26.58 -37.71 18.97
C LEU A 175 -25.16 -38.13 19.33
N GLN A 176 -24.59 -38.99 18.48
CA GLN A 176 -23.26 -39.56 18.65
C GLN A 176 -22.23 -38.43 18.71
N ARG A 177 -21.50 -38.36 19.84
CA ARG A 177 -20.49 -37.33 20.10
C ARG A 177 -19.37 -37.31 19.07
N MET A 178 -19.09 -38.47 18.46
CA MET A 178 -18.07 -38.62 17.43
C MET A 178 -18.73 -38.68 16.05
N VAL A 179 -18.07 -38.07 15.07
CA VAL A 179 -18.38 -38.22 13.65
C VAL A 179 -17.09 -38.57 12.93
N SER A 180 -17.17 -39.44 11.94
CA SER A 180 -16.03 -39.77 11.11
C SER A 180 -16.19 -39.18 9.71
N PHE A 181 -15.14 -38.53 9.23
CA PHE A 181 -15.06 -38.02 7.88
C PHE A 181 -14.15 -38.90 7.03
N GLN A 182 -14.66 -39.37 5.90
CA GLN A 182 -13.88 -40.10 4.91
C GLN A 182 -13.19 -39.11 3.96
N ILE A 183 -11.88 -39.29 3.76
CA ILE A 183 -11.07 -38.52 2.81
C ILE A 183 -10.23 -39.51 2.00
N GLY A 184 -10.63 -39.76 0.77
CA GLY A 184 -10.03 -40.80 -0.07
C GLY A 184 -10.20 -42.16 0.60
N ASP A 185 -9.09 -42.77 1.01
CA ASP A 185 -9.06 -44.06 1.71
C ASP A 185 -8.91 -43.93 3.24
N GLU A 186 -8.70 -42.72 3.76
CA GLU A 186 -8.51 -42.47 5.20
C GLU A 186 -9.79 -42.00 5.89
N LYS A 187 -10.02 -42.50 7.11
CA LYS A 187 -11.14 -42.11 7.97
C LYS A 187 -10.64 -41.31 9.18
N ILE A 188 -11.12 -40.07 9.32
CA ILE A 188 -10.73 -39.15 10.39
C ILE A 188 -11.88 -38.96 11.37
N THR A 189 -11.66 -39.33 12.64
CA THR A 189 -12.68 -39.19 13.69
C THR A 189 -12.52 -37.87 14.43
N CYS A 190 -13.62 -37.11 14.50
CA CYS A 190 -13.68 -35.78 15.11
C CYS A 190 -14.79 -35.71 16.17
N ASP A 191 -14.68 -34.75 17.09
CA ASP A 191 -15.79 -34.41 17.97
C ASP A 191 -16.82 -33.61 17.17
N ARG A 192 -18.05 -34.12 17.10
CA ARG A 192 -19.15 -33.54 16.31
C ARG A 192 -19.45 -32.11 16.72
N HIS A 193 -19.38 -31.81 18.01
CA HIS A 193 -19.68 -30.49 18.53
C HIS A 193 -18.60 -29.48 18.12
N GLU A 194 -17.33 -29.86 18.21
CA GLU A 194 -16.23 -28.97 17.84
C GLU A 194 -16.25 -28.62 16.35
N ILE A 195 -16.51 -29.59 15.47
CA ILE A 195 -16.64 -29.32 14.03
C ILE A 195 -17.89 -28.48 13.74
N ALA A 196 -19.03 -28.80 14.36
CA ALA A 196 -20.27 -28.05 14.19
C ALA A 196 -20.12 -26.57 14.59
N ARG A 197 -19.23 -26.25 15.55
CA ARG A 197 -18.99 -24.87 16.01
C ARG A 197 -18.10 -24.05 15.08
N LEU A 198 -17.40 -24.68 14.15
CA LEU A 198 -16.52 -23.97 13.21
C LEU A 198 -17.30 -23.03 12.29
N SER A 199 -18.52 -23.43 11.87
CA SER A 199 -19.35 -22.62 10.99
C SER A 199 -20.82 -23.02 11.02
N ALA A 200 -21.69 -22.10 10.59
CA ALA A 200 -23.12 -22.39 10.43
C ALA A 200 -23.41 -23.53 9.42
N PRO A 201 -22.70 -23.64 8.27
CA PRO A 201 -22.79 -24.81 7.41
C PRO A 201 -22.50 -26.14 8.11
N PHE A 202 -21.42 -26.24 8.89
CA PHE A 202 -21.11 -27.46 9.64
C PHE A 202 -22.17 -27.76 10.70
N HIS A 203 -22.65 -26.73 11.41
CA HIS A 203 -23.73 -26.89 12.37
C HIS A 203 -25.00 -27.46 11.72
N ALA A 204 -25.41 -26.91 10.57
CA ALA A 204 -26.58 -27.37 9.85
C ALA A 204 -26.42 -28.81 9.34
N MET A 205 -25.26 -29.15 8.77
CA MET A 205 -24.97 -30.51 8.27
C MET A 205 -24.98 -31.55 9.40
N LEU A 206 -24.34 -31.25 10.54
CA LEU A 206 -24.14 -32.22 11.61
C LEU A 206 -25.29 -32.32 12.61
N ASN A 207 -26.06 -31.24 12.79
CA ASN A 207 -27.13 -31.16 13.80
C ASN A 207 -28.50 -30.79 13.22
N GLY A 208 -28.58 -30.49 11.93
CA GLY A 208 -29.82 -30.11 11.25
C GLY A 208 -30.60 -31.30 10.68
N CYS A 209 -31.42 -31.02 9.67
CA CYS A 209 -32.34 -32.01 9.07
C CYS A 209 -31.77 -32.70 7.82
N PHE A 210 -30.44 -32.78 7.71
CA PHE A 210 -29.76 -33.44 6.59
C PHE A 210 -29.50 -34.92 6.89
N THR A 211 -29.26 -35.71 5.84
CA THR A 211 -28.91 -37.14 5.98
C THR A 211 -27.67 -37.36 6.85
N GLU A 212 -26.73 -36.43 6.74
CA GLU A 212 -25.45 -36.35 7.42
C GLU A 212 -25.61 -36.21 8.95
N SER A 213 -26.70 -35.62 9.43
CA SER A 213 -26.91 -35.47 10.88
C SER A 213 -27.19 -36.81 11.56
N SER A 214 -27.77 -37.77 10.83
CA SER A 214 -27.99 -39.14 11.27
C SER A 214 -26.88 -40.12 10.87
N SER A 215 -25.87 -39.66 10.12
CA SER A 215 -24.75 -40.49 9.69
C SER A 215 -23.59 -40.42 10.69
N ASP A 216 -22.96 -41.56 10.92
CA ASP A 216 -21.68 -41.66 11.64
C ASP A 216 -20.48 -41.42 10.72
N GLU A 217 -20.69 -41.53 9.41
CA GLU A 217 -19.67 -41.42 8.38
C GLU A 217 -20.11 -40.46 7.29
N ILE A 218 -19.30 -39.43 7.05
CA ILE A 218 -19.56 -38.38 6.07
C ILE A 218 -18.37 -38.32 5.11
N ASP A 219 -18.62 -38.40 3.81
CA ASP A 219 -17.56 -38.32 2.81
C ASP A 219 -17.21 -36.86 2.48
N LEU A 220 -15.95 -36.49 2.66
CA LEU A 220 -15.40 -35.18 2.31
C LEU A 220 -14.32 -35.26 1.22
N SER A 221 -14.14 -36.39 0.54
CA SER A 221 -13.08 -36.62 -0.45
C SER A 221 -13.03 -35.58 -1.58
N GLU A 222 -14.19 -35.06 -2.00
CA GLU A 222 -14.34 -34.07 -3.09
C GLU A 222 -14.19 -32.60 -2.61
N ASN A 223 -13.70 -32.37 -1.38
CA ASN A 223 -13.60 -31.05 -0.78
C ASN A 223 -12.18 -30.45 -0.75
N ASN A 224 -11.23 -31.05 -1.47
CA ASN A 224 -9.84 -30.57 -1.58
C ASN A 224 -9.15 -30.37 -0.22
N ILE A 225 -9.47 -31.24 0.74
CA ILE A 225 -8.79 -31.31 2.03
C ILE A 225 -8.13 -32.67 2.17
N SER A 226 -6.88 -32.68 2.60
CA SER A 226 -6.11 -33.86 2.89
C SER A 226 -6.48 -34.43 4.27
N PRO A 227 -6.19 -35.71 4.52
CA PRO A 227 -6.37 -36.31 5.85
C PRO A 227 -5.63 -35.54 6.96
N SER A 228 -4.43 -35.04 6.65
CA SER A 228 -3.64 -34.21 7.57
C SER A 228 -4.25 -32.83 7.79
N GLY A 229 -4.85 -32.23 6.75
CA GLY A 229 -5.53 -30.94 6.84
C GLY A 229 -6.75 -31.04 7.76
N LEU A 230 -7.57 -32.09 7.57
CA LEU A 230 -8.74 -32.28 8.43
C LEU A 230 -8.37 -32.62 9.87
N ARG A 231 -7.27 -33.35 10.11
CA ARG A 231 -6.74 -33.55 11.46
C ARG A 231 -6.37 -32.21 12.11
N ALA A 232 -5.69 -31.32 11.40
CA ALA A 232 -5.36 -29.99 11.89
C ALA A 232 -6.60 -29.13 12.15
N VAL A 233 -7.63 -29.20 11.28
CA VAL A 233 -8.93 -28.53 11.51
C VAL A 233 -9.61 -29.05 12.77
N SER A 234 -9.61 -30.37 12.98
CA SER A 234 -10.17 -31.01 14.17
C SER A 234 -9.43 -30.58 15.44
N ASP A 235 -8.10 -30.47 15.38
CA ASP A 235 -7.31 -30.02 16.52
C ASP A 235 -7.47 -28.52 16.79
N PHE A 236 -7.65 -27.72 15.73
CA PHE A 236 -8.04 -26.31 15.86
C PHE A 236 -9.39 -26.17 16.56
N GLY A 237 -10.39 -26.98 16.23
CA GLY A 237 -11.70 -26.95 16.91
C GLY A 237 -11.57 -27.07 18.44
N LYS A 238 -10.63 -27.89 18.91
CA LYS A 238 -10.38 -28.11 20.35
C LYS A 238 -9.53 -27.02 21.00
N THR A 239 -8.54 -26.50 20.28
CA THR A 239 -7.46 -25.66 20.87
C THR A 239 -7.56 -24.19 20.49
N GLY A 240 -8.25 -23.87 19.40
CA GLY A 240 -8.26 -22.55 18.77
C GLY A 240 -6.92 -22.12 18.18
N SER A 241 -5.95 -23.03 17.99
CA SER A 241 -4.58 -22.70 17.57
C SER A 241 -4.08 -23.53 16.38
N LEU A 242 -3.22 -22.91 15.57
CA LEU A 242 -2.52 -23.52 14.41
C LEU A 242 -0.99 -23.44 14.57
N SER A 243 -0.48 -23.50 15.81
CA SER A 243 0.92 -23.17 16.13
C SER A 243 1.99 -24.08 15.52
N GLU A 244 1.64 -25.29 15.07
CA GLU A 244 2.59 -26.30 14.53
C GLU A 244 2.25 -26.78 13.11
N VAL A 245 1.45 -26.01 12.38
CA VAL A 245 0.98 -26.38 11.04
C VAL A 245 1.94 -25.86 9.97
N PRO A 246 2.44 -26.72 9.04
CA PRO A 246 3.33 -26.28 7.97
C PRO A 246 2.62 -25.41 6.93
N CYS A 247 3.36 -24.55 6.22
CA CYS A 247 2.82 -23.59 5.26
C CYS A 247 1.90 -24.23 4.21
N SER A 248 2.33 -25.34 3.58
CA SER A 248 1.52 -26.05 2.57
C SER A 248 0.15 -26.47 3.11
N LEU A 249 0.09 -26.90 4.36
CA LEU A 249 -1.15 -27.30 5.01
C LEU A 249 -1.99 -26.10 5.45
N LEU A 250 -1.37 -24.98 5.82
CA LEU A 250 -2.08 -23.73 6.10
C LEU A 250 -2.80 -23.19 4.86
N LEU A 251 -2.17 -23.27 3.69
CA LEU A 251 -2.81 -22.88 2.42
C LEU A 251 -4.05 -23.73 2.15
N GLU A 252 -3.92 -25.05 2.30
CA GLU A 252 -5.04 -26.00 2.14
C GLU A 252 -6.17 -25.71 3.15
N ILE A 253 -5.84 -25.54 4.43
CA ILE A 253 -6.82 -25.25 5.49
C ILE A 253 -7.51 -23.91 5.25
N LEU A 254 -6.81 -22.89 4.76
CA LEU A 254 -7.43 -21.60 4.44
C LEU A 254 -8.48 -21.73 3.33
N VAL A 255 -8.17 -22.47 2.26
CA VAL A 255 -9.12 -22.76 1.16
C VAL A 255 -10.35 -23.49 1.71
N PHE A 256 -10.13 -24.50 2.56
CA PHE A 256 -11.20 -25.23 3.23
C PHE A 256 -12.03 -24.30 4.12
N ALA A 257 -11.39 -23.48 4.95
CA ALA A 257 -12.07 -22.56 5.86
C ALA A 257 -12.96 -21.56 5.09
N ASN A 258 -12.46 -21.06 3.96
CA ASN A 258 -13.22 -20.16 3.09
C ASN A 258 -14.42 -20.88 2.45
N ARG A 259 -14.23 -22.11 1.95
CA ARG A 259 -15.30 -22.93 1.34
C ARG A 259 -16.43 -23.26 2.32
N PHE A 260 -16.11 -23.52 3.58
CA PHE A 260 -17.08 -23.90 4.61
C PHE A 260 -17.47 -22.74 5.56
N CYS A 261 -17.06 -21.51 5.23
CA CYS A 261 -17.33 -20.30 6.03
C CYS A 261 -16.88 -20.41 7.50
N CYS A 262 -15.75 -21.07 7.74
CA CYS A 262 -15.13 -21.20 9.06
C CYS A 262 -14.31 -19.95 9.36
N GLU A 263 -14.96 -18.82 9.63
CA GLU A 263 -14.32 -17.50 9.72
C GLU A 263 -13.22 -17.41 10.80
N SER A 264 -13.40 -18.04 11.97
CA SER A 264 -12.38 -18.05 13.03
C SER A 264 -11.13 -18.84 12.63
N LEU A 265 -11.32 -19.97 11.93
CA LEU A 265 -10.24 -20.77 11.37
C LEU A 265 -9.54 -20.01 10.24
N LYS A 266 -10.31 -19.33 9.39
CA LYS A 266 -9.79 -18.51 8.30
C LYS A 266 -8.92 -17.36 8.83
N ASP A 267 -9.40 -16.62 9.83
CA ASP A 267 -8.65 -15.54 10.48
C ASP A 267 -7.34 -16.04 11.12
N ALA A 268 -7.40 -17.17 11.83
CA ALA A 268 -6.21 -17.79 12.42
C ALA A 268 -5.20 -18.24 11.35
N CYS A 269 -5.67 -18.83 10.25
CA CYS A 269 -4.83 -19.20 9.10
C CYS A 269 -4.21 -17.96 8.43
N ASP A 270 -5.01 -16.93 8.16
CA ASP A 270 -4.58 -15.67 7.53
C ASP A 270 -3.44 -15.03 8.34
N LYS A 271 -3.63 -14.87 9.65
CA LYS A 271 -2.61 -14.34 10.57
C LYS A 271 -1.36 -15.22 10.65
N LYS A 272 -1.53 -16.55 10.66
CA LYS A 272 -0.39 -17.47 10.72
C LYS A 272 0.44 -17.41 9.44
N LEU A 273 -0.20 -17.42 8.27
CA LEU A 273 0.48 -17.26 6.98
C LEU A 273 1.17 -15.89 6.89
N ALA A 274 0.51 -14.82 7.36
CA ALA A 274 1.09 -13.48 7.40
C ALA A 274 2.40 -13.43 8.20
N SER A 275 2.51 -14.20 9.29
CA SER A 275 3.74 -14.31 10.09
C SER A 275 4.91 -15.02 9.39
N LEU A 276 4.63 -15.74 8.29
CA LEU A 276 5.64 -16.45 7.50
C LEU A 276 6.21 -15.58 6.37
N VAL A 277 5.61 -14.42 6.09
CA VAL A 277 6.08 -13.51 5.04
C VAL A 277 7.31 -12.74 5.56
N MET A 278 8.51 -13.20 5.22
CA MET A 278 9.77 -12.63 5.72
C MET A 278 10.60 -11.94 4.64
N SER A 279 10.37 -12.28 3.37
CA SER A 279 11.15 -11.78 2.24
C SER A 279 10.25 -11.40 1.06
N ARG A 280 10.82 -10.66 0.11
CA ARG A 280 10.15 -10.32 -1.16
C ARG A 280 9.65 -11.56 -1.90
N GLN A 281 10.42 -12.65 -1.88
CA GLN A 281 10.05 -13.88 -2.57
C GLN A 281 8.82 -14.53 -1.93
N ASP A 282 8.78 -14.62 -0.60
CA ASP A 282 7.60 -15.11 0.12
C ASP A 282 6.37 -14.24 -0.19
N ALA A 283 6.56 -12.92 -0.23
CA ALA A 283 5.48 -11.98 -0.53
C ALA A 283 4.95 -12.13 -1.97
N VAL A 284 5.81 -12.38 -2.95
CA VAL A 284 5.40 -12.65 -4.34
C VAL A 284 4.64 -13.99 -4.42
N GLU A 285 5.13 -15.04 -3.77
CA GLU A 285 4.51 -16.37 -3.79
C GLU A 285 3.14 -16.40 -3.11
N LEU A 286 2.94 -15.60 -2.07
CA LEU A 286 1.72 -15.63 -1.26
C LEU A 286 0.69 -14.57 -1.64
N MET A 287 1.06 -13.50 -2.36
CA MET A 287 0.15 -12.39 -2.67
C MET A 287 -1.06 -12.84 -3.50
N GLU A 288 -0.85 -13.58 -4.60
CA GLU A 288 -1.96 -14.00 -5.46
C GLU A 288 -2.94 -14.89 -4.70
N PHE A 289 -2.40 -15.84 -3.92
CA PHE A 289 -3.21 -16.71 -3.06
C PHE A 289 -3.99 -15.90 -2.00
N ALA A 290 -3.37 -14.90 -1.38
CA ALA A 290 -4.03 -14.04 -0.40
C ALA A 290 -5.23 -13.29 -1.01
N LEU A 291 -5.07 -12.80 -2.25
CA LEU A 291 -6.12 -12.12 -2.99
C LEU A 291 -7.25 -13.06 -3.38
N GLU A 292 -6.93 -14.25 -3.90
CA GLU A 292 -7.90 -15.29 -4.27
C GLU A 292 -8.72 -15.78 -3.08
N GLN A 293 -8.10 -15.92 -1.91
CA GLN A 293 -8.75 -16.41 -0.69
C GLN A 293 -9.34 -15.30 0.20
N ASN A 294 -9.37 -14.05 -0.29
CA ASN A 294 -9.89 -12.90 0.45
C ASN A 294 -9.24 -12.77 1.85
N SER A 295 -7.91 -12.84 1.91
CA SER A 295 -7.10 -12.85 3.13
C SER A 295 -6.35 -11.52 3.30
N PRO A 296 -6.99 -10.52 3.91
CA PRO A 296 -6.47 -9.16 3.96
C PRO A 296 -5.22 -9.02 4.84
N VAL A 297 -5.06 -9.84 5.89
CA VAL A 297 -3.90 -9.73 6.79
C VAL A 297 -2.65 -10.18 6.04
N LEU A 298 -2.71 -11.34 5.38
CA LEU A 298 -1.64 -11.86 4.53
C LEU A 298 -1.32 -10.91 3.37
N ALA A 299 -2.34 -10.42 2.65
CA ALA A 299 -2.14 -9.50 1.53
C ALA A 299 -1.45 -8.19 1.98
N ALA A 300 -1.85 -7.63 3.12
CA ALA A 300 -1.22 -6.43 3.68
C ALA A 300 0.23 -6.70 4.13
N SER A 301 0.52 -7.88 4.68
CA SER A 301 1.89 -8.29 5.04
C SER A 301 2.79 -8.44 3.82
N CYS A 302 2.29 -9.04 2.74
CA CYS A 302 3.02 -9.10 1.46
C CYS A 302 3.29 -7.68 0.93
N LEU A 303 2.29 -6.79 0.95
CA LEU A 303 2.46 -5.40 0.55
C LEU A 303 3.49 -4.66 1.42
N GLN A 304 3.51 -4.90 2.73
CA GLN A 304 4.46 -4.27 3.64
C GLN A 304 5.91 -4.58 3.26
N VAL A 305 6.21 -5.82 2.87
CA VAL A 305 7.55 -6.20 2.39
C VAL A 305 7.91 -5.41 1.14
N PHE A 306 7.03 -5.34 0.14
CA PHE A 306 7.28 -4.57 -1.07
C PHE A 306 7.53 -3.08 -0.77
N LEU A 307 6.72 -2.50 0.10
CA LEU A 307 6.82 -1.08 0.46
C LEU A 307 8.06 -0.77 1.31
N HIS A 308 8.48 -1.69 2.17
CA HIS A 308 9.67 -1.52 3.00
C HIS A 308 10.96 -1.50 2.17
N GLU A 309 10.97 -2.20 1.04
CA GLU A 309 12.12 -2.33 0.13
C GLU A 309 12.10 -1.35 -1.05
N LEU A 310 11.25 -0.32 -1.01
CA LEU A 310 11.31 0.74 -2.03
C LEU A 310 12.67 1.46 -2.02
N PRO A 311 13.21 1.89 -3.18
CA PRO A 311 12.67 1.70 -4.53
C PRO A 311 12.98 0.31 -5.12
N ASP A 312 13.87 -0.47 -4.51
CA ASP A 312 14.42 -1.71 -5.07
C ASP A 312 13.36 -2.77 -5.41
N SER A 313 12.27 -2.85 -4.64
CA SER A 313 11.17 -3.77 -4.93
C SER A 313 10.51 -3.51 -6.28
N LEU A 314 10.49 -2.26 -6.78
CA LEU A 314 9.90 -1.92 -8.07
C LEU A 314 10.81 -2.19 -9.26
N ASN A 315 12.06 -2.61 -9.01
CA ASN A 315 12.93 -3.16 -10.04
C ASN A 315 12.59 -4.64 -10.35
N ASP A 316 11.84 -5.30 -9.47
CA ASP A 316 11.35 -6.65 -9.69
C ASP A 316 10.08 -6.66 -10.56
N LYS A 317 10.17 -7.32 -11.71
CA LYS A 317 9.06 -7.41 -12.66
C LYS A 317 7.86 -8.14 -12.10
N GLN A 318 8.05 -9.12 -11.21
CA GLN A 318 6.95 -9.87 -10.60
C GLN A 318 6.14 -8.95 -9.69
N VAL A 319 6.81 -8.16 -8.85
CA VAL A 319 6.18 -7.16 -7.97
C VAL A 319 5.41 -6.13 -8.79
N VAL A 320 6.01 -5.59 -9.85
CA VAL A 320 5.35 -4.63 -10.74
C VAL A 320 4.12 -5.25 -11.41
N GLN A 321 4.22 -6.49 -11.91
CA GLN A 321 3.13 -7.18 -12.58
C GLN A 321 1.96 -7.41 -11.62
N LEU A 322 2.23 -7.88 -10.40
CA LEU A 322 1.22 -8.05 -9.36
C LEU A 322 0.50 -6.74 -9.06
N LEU A 323 1.25 -5.69 -8.68
CA LEU A 323 0.66 -4.42 -8.25
C LEU A 323 -0.04 -3.66 -9.38
N SER A 324 0.37 -3.83 -10.63
CA SER A 324 -0.26 -3.18 -11.78
C SER A 324 -1.48 -3.93 -12.32
N GLY A 325 -1.61 -5.22 -12.02
CA GLY A 325 -2.68 -6.09 -12.51
C GLY A 325 -3.92 -6.16 -11.63
N LEU A 326 -3.90 -5.56 -10.44
CA LEU A 326 -5.00 -5.68 -9.47
C LEU A 326 -6.29 -5.01 -9.95
N ASP A 327 -7.40 -5.70 -9.79
CA ASP A 327 -8.75 -5.13 -9.93
C ASP A 327 -9.21 -4.39 -8.65
N ALA A 328 -10.42 -3.81 -8.69
CA ALA A 328 -10.95 -3.05 -7.55
C ALA A 328 -11.16 -3.89 -6.28
N GLN A 329 -11.58 -5.15 -6.42
CA GLN A 329 -11.80 -6.04 -5.29
C GLN A 329 -10.46 -6.46 -4.68
N GLN A 330 -9.50 -6.85 -5.51
CA GLN A 330 -8.15 -7.22 -5.07
C GLN A 330 -7.43 -6.06 -4.38
N ARG A 331 -7.54 -4.84 -4.92
CA ARG A 331 -7.03 -3.63 -4.25
C ARG A 331 -7.68 -3.41 -2.89
N SER A 332 -8.99 -3.61 -2.78
CA SER A 332 -9.71 -3.50 -1.51
C SER A 332 -9.24 -4.53 -0.47
N ILE A 333 -8.87 -5.74 -0.89
CA ILE A 333 -8.32 -6.78 0.01
C ILE A 333 -6.94 -6.37 0.51
N MET A 334 -6.05 -5.99 -0.42
CA MET A 334 -4.64 -5.71 -0.14
C MET A 334 -4.42 -4.44 0.66
N VAL A 335 -5.13 -3.35 0.33
CA VAL A 335 -4.84 -2.01 0.85
C VAL A 335 -6.09 -1.22 1.25
N GLY A 336 -7.27 -1.86 1.26
CA GLY A 336 -8.53 -1.24 1.65
C GLY A 336 -8.77 0.09 0.93
N ASN A 337 -9.22 1.10 1.67
CA ASN A 337 -9.50 2.43 1.13
C ASN A 337 -8.24 3.27 0.83
N ALA A 338 -7.04 2.77 1.16
CA ALA A 338 -5.78 3.49 0.93
C ALA A 338 -5.21 3.27 -0.48
N SER A 339 -5.98 2.71 -1.43
CA SER A 339 -5.50 2.44 -2.80
C SER A 339 -4.99 3.70 -3.51
N PHE A 340 -5.70 4.83 -3.40
CA PHE A 340 -5.24 6.09 -4.01
C PHE A 340 -3.88 6.52 -3.46
N SER A 341 -3.72 6.48 -2.13
CA SER A 341 -2.45 6.81 -1.46
C SER A 341 -1.33 5.87 -1.88
N LEU A 342 -1.62 4.57 -1.98
CA LEU A 342 -0.65 3.55 -2.44
C LEU A 342 -0.15 3.88 -3.84
N TYR A 343 -1.04 4.01 -4.82
CA TYR A 343 -0.61 4.26 -6.19
C TYR A 343 -0.03 5.67 -6.38
N SER A 344 -0.33 6.61 -5.48
CA SER A 344 0.35 7.92 -5.47
C SER A 344 1.82 7.74 -5.09
N LEU A 345 2.11 6.98 -4.02
CA LEU A 345 3.49 6.64 -3.61
C LEU A 345 4.22 5.84 -4.69
N LEU A 346 3.62 4.77 -5.20
CA LEU A 346 4.28 3.90 -6.19
C LEU A 346 4.59 4.66 -7.49
N THR A 347 3.66 5.51 -7.94
CA THR A 347 3.88 6.39 -9.08
C THR A 347 5.04 7.34 -8.82
N GLU A 348 5.08 7.96 -7.66
CA GLU A 348 6.15 8.89 -7.28
C GLU A 348 7.53 8.22 -7.33
N VAL A 349 7.67 7.06 -6.71
CA VAL A 349 8.92 6.30 -6.68
C VAL A 349 9.41 5.94 -8.09
N VAL A 350 8.50 5.50 -8.96
CA VAL A 350 8.85 5.13 -10.33
C VAL A 350 9.18 6.35 -11.17
N MET A 351 8.44 7.45 -11.00
CA MET A 351 8.66 8.69 -11.75
C MET A 351 9.96 9.40 -11.36
N ASP A 352 10.41 9.27 -10.12
CA ASP A 352 11.71 9.78 -9.67
C ASP A 352 12.88 9.03 -10.35
N SER A 353 12.67 7.78 -10.73
CA SER A 353 13.66 6.95 -11.44
C SER A 353 13.58 7.13 -12.97
N ASP A 354 12.42 6.85 -13.56
CA ASP A 354 12.14 7.05 -14.99
C ASP A 354 10.66 7.42 -15.22
N PRO A 355 10.36 8.72 -15.44
CA PRO A 355 9.01 9.18 -15.67
C PRO A 355 8.42 8.78 -17.03
N SER A 356 9.23 8.18 -17.92
CA SER A 356 8.78 7.70 -19.24
C SER A 356 8.51 6.19 -19.30
N SER A 357 8.80 5.47 -18.21
CA SER A 357 8.67 4.01 -18.12
C SER A 357 7.23 3.51 -18.36
N ASP A 358 7.11 2.26 -18.81
CA ASP A 358 5.82 1.57 -18.89
C ASP A 358 5.20 1.34 -17.49
N THR A 359 6.03 1.11 -16.48
CA THR A 359 5.61 0.99 -15.09
C THR A 359 4.93 2.26 -14.57
N ALA A 360 5.49 3.44 -14.85
CA ALA A 360 4.86 4.71 -14.45
C ALA A 360 3.45 4.83 -15.02
N VAL A 361 3.30 4.48 -16.29
CA VAL A 361 2.01 4.44 -16.99
C VAL A 361 1.02 3.48 -16.34
N LEU A 362 1.47 2.27 -15.97
CA LEU A 362 0.61 1.26 -15.37
C LEU A 362 0.11 1.68 -13.99
N PHE A 363 1.00 2.18 -13.12
CA PHE A 363 0.59 2.69 -11.81
C PHE A 363 -0.24 3.96 -11.88
N LEU A 364 -0.01 4.84 -12.86
CA LEU A 364 -0.86 6.02 -13.06
C LEU A 364 -2.27 5.66 -13.52
N LYS A 365 -2.45 4.59 -14.29
CA LYS A 365 -3.80 4.07 -14.61
C LYS A 365 -4.50 3.59 -13.35
N GLN A 366 -3.80 2.80 -12.53
CA GLN A 366 -4.32 2.35 -11.24
C GLN A 366 -4.66 3.54 -10.32
N LEU A 367 -3.83 4.59 -10.30
CA LEU A 367 -4.08 5.81 -9.56
C LEU A 367 -5.36 6.52 -10.01
N VAL A 368 -5.57 6.65 -11.33
CA VAL A 368 -6.80 7.21 -11.90
C VAL A 368 -8.02 6.39 -11.51
N ASP A 369 -7.94 5.06 -11.59
CA ASP A 369 -9.03 4.15 -11.23
C ASP A 369 -9.37 4.20 -9.72
N CYS A 370 -8.40 4.54 -8.87
CA CYS A 370 -8.58 4.67 -7.43
C CYS A 370 -9.04 6.08 -6.99
N ALA A 371 -9.09 7.07 -7.88
CA ALA A 371 -9.40 8.45 -7.52
C ALA A 371 -10.90 8.64 -7.21
N GLY A 372 -11.20 8.87 -5.93
CA GLY A 372 -12.57 9.05 -5.43
C GLY A 372 -13.09 10.49 -5.54
N THR A 373 -12.22 11.49 -5.32
CA THR A 373 -12.63 12.91 -5.33
C THR A 373 -12.24 13.63 -6.62
N SER A 374 -12.87 14.78 -6.90
CA SER A 374 -12.50 15.65 -8.03
C SER A 374 -11.03 16.07 -7.97
N ARG A 375 -10.52 16.39 -6.77
CA ARG A 375 -9.11 16.78 -6.56
C ARG A 375 -8.14 15.63 -6.82
N GLN A 376 -8.48 14.43 -6.36
CA GLN A 376 -7.70 13.22 -6.65
C GLN A 376 -7.66 12.93 -8.15
N LYS A 377 -8.80 13.02 -8.84
CA LYS A 377 -8.90 12.84 -10.29
C LYS A 377 -8.05 13.85 -11.03
N MET A 378 -8.13 15.13 -10.66
CA MET A 378 -7.33 16.19 -11.24
C MET A 378 -5.82 15.90 -11.12
N ILE A 379 -5.35 15.49 -9.94
CA ILE A 379 -3.94 15.12 -9.73
C ILE A 379 -3.55 13.93 -10.61
N ALA A 380 -4.35 12.86 -10.58
CA ALA A 380 -4.05 11.62 -11.31
C ALA A 380 -4.03 11.82 -12.83
N PHE A 381 -5.03 12.52 -13.39
CA PHE A 381 -5.09 12.83 -14.83
C PHE A 381 -3.96 13.77 -15.25
N HIS A 382 -3.61 14.76 -14.42
CA HIS A 382 -2.50 15.67 -14.71
C HIS A 382 -1.18 14.92 -14.78
N GLN A 383 -0.89 14.06 -13.79
CA GLN A 383 0.34 13.26 -13.77
C GLN A 383 0.39 12.28 -14.95
N LEU A 384 -0.72 11.60 -15.26
CA LEU A 384 -0.81 10.71 -16.42
C LEU A 384 -0.62 11.47 -17.75
N GLY A 385 -1.21 12.66 -17.89
CA GLY A 385 -0.99 13.55 -19.02
C GLY A 385 0.47 13.94 -19.18
N CYS A 386 1.15 14.32 -18.08
CA CYS A 386 2.58 14.63 -18.08
C CYS A 386 3.44 13.45 -18.52
N VAL A 387 3.20 12.25 -18.01
CA VAL A 387 3.95 11.04 -18.40
C VAL A 387 3.74 10.70 -19.88
N ARG A 388 2.50 10.81 -20.38
CA ARG A 388 2.20 10.64 -21.81
C ARG A 388 2.93 11.66 -22.67
N LEU A 389 3.02 12.90 -22.20
CA LEU A 389 3.75 13.97 -22.87
C LEU A 389 5.26 13.67 -22.92
N PHE A 390 5.86 13.22 -21.81
CA PHE A 390 7.27 12.80 -21.77
C PHE A 390 7.57 11.66 -22.75
N ARG A 391 6.60 10.74 -22.93
CA ARG A 391 6.65 9.66 -23.92
C ARG A 391 6.35 10.10 -25.36
N LYS A 392 6.07 11.38 -25.60
CA LYS A 392 5.65 11.95 -26.90
C LYS A 392 4.34 11.35 -27.44
N GLU A 393 3.48 10.85 -26.55
CA GLU A 393 2.14 10.35 -26.86
C GLU A 393 1.12 11.49 -26.84
N TYR A 394 1.30 12.48 -27.72
CA TYR A 394 0.59 13.78 -27.69
C TYR A 394 -0.94 13.64 -27.66
N ASP A 395 -1.53 12.83 -28.53
CA ASP A 395 -2.99 12.64 -28.59
C ASP A 395 -3.57 12.05 -27.30
N LYS A 396 -2.79 11.21 -26.61
CA LYS A 396 -3.20 10.63 -25.34
C LYS A 396 -3.02 11.63 -24.20
N ALA A 397 -1.94 12.40 -24.20
CA ALA A 397 -1.70 13.46 -23.22
C ALA A 397 -2.82 14.51 -23.27
N GLU A 398 -3.18 14.97 -24.48
CA GLU A 398 -4.27 15.94 -24.68
C GLU A 398 -5.60 15.42 -24.13
N LYS A 399 -5.93 14.14 -24.34
CA LYS A 399 -7.14 13.52 -23.77
C LYS A 399 -7.16 13.55 -22.25
N MET A 400 -6.02 13.38 -21.59
CA MET A 400 -5.95 13.45 -20.12
C MET A 400 -6.11 14.90 -19.63
N PHE A 401 -5.47 15.86 -20.29
CA PHE A 401 -5.60 17.28 -19.92
C PHE A 401 -7.00 17.85 -20.14
N LYS A 402 -7.78 17.31 -21.08
CA LYS A 402 -9.20 17.67 -21.28
C LYS A 402 -10.13 17.20 -20.16
N LEU A 403 -9.67 16.33 -19.27
CA LEU A 403 -10.42 15.81 -18.13
C LEU A 403 -10.10 16.58 -16.83
N LEU A 404 -9.21 17.58 -16.89
CA LEU A 404 -8.94 18.55 -15.83
C LEU A 404 -9.92 19.73 -15.96
#